data_AF-A0A420B6K5-F1
#
_entry.id   AF-A0A420B6K5-F1
#
_cell.length_a   1.000
_cell.length_b   1.000
_cell.length_c   1.000
_cell.angle_alpha   90.00
_cell.angle_beta   90.00
_cell.angle_gamma   90.00
#
_symmetry.space_group_name_H-M   'P 1'
#
loop_
_entity.id
_entity.type
_entity.pdbx_description
1 polymer ?
#
loop_
_entity_poly.entity_id
_entity_poly.type
_entity_poly.pdbx_seq_one_letter_code
_entity_poly.pdbx_strand_id
1 'polypeptide(L)'
;MNSLLKKLNLGAIAALVGIVGLTVSWKNHESKLAPVWLEVNDTGTPGTPSNQQIVGNYPGGTPGGECDQTTDRMCAVQIDFKSYTGPRPTNLAQANALEASGQIEIVESLYKTNP
;
A
#
# COMPACT_ATOMS: atom_id res chain seq x y z
N MET A 1 -45.04 -29.64 10.11
CA MET A 1 -43.86 -28.76 9.98
C MET A 1 -44.20 -27.35 10.48
N ASN A 2 -43.64 -27.01 11.63
CA ASN A 2 -43.12 -25.70 12.08
C ASN A 2 -44.03 -24.46 12.02
N SER A 3 -44.82 -24.30 13.09
CA SER A 3 -45.50 -23.05 13.51
C SER A 3 -44.56 -21.86 13.80
N LEU A 4 -43.25 -22.08 13.78
CA LEU A 4 -42.22 -21.08 14.08
C LEU A 4 -42.13 -19.96 13.02
N LEU A 5 -42.58 -20.20 11.78
CA LEU A 5 -42.48 -19.21 10.70
C LEU A 5 -43.57 -18.13 10.72
N LYS A 6 -44.69 -18.34 11.44
CA LYS A 6 -45.80 -17.36 11.48
C LYS A 6 -45.59 -16.20 12.46
N LYS A 7 -44.57 -16.26 13.32
CA LYS A 7 -44.23 -15.21 14.30
C LYS A 7 -42.91 -14.49 13.99
N LEU A 8 -42.36 -14.67 12.78
CA LEU A 8 -41.19 -13.92 12.36
C LEU A 8 -41.64 -12.48 12.04
N ASN A 9 -41.52 -11.62 13.06
CA ASN A 9 -41.84 -10.21 12.96
C ASN A 9 -40.93 -9.59 11.89
N LEU A 10 -41.49 -9.10 10.78
CA LEU A 10 -40.75 -8.56 9.63
C LEU A 10 -39.69 -7.53 10.05
N GLY A 11 -39.95 -6.77 11.13
CA GLY A 11 -38.98 -5.83 11.71
C GLY A 11 -37.74 -6.50 12.33
N ALA A 12 -37.87 -7.70 12.89
CA ALA A 12 -36.74 -8.45 13.43
C ALA A 12 -35.81 -8.98 12.32
N ILE A 13 -36.37 -9.37 11.17
CA ILE A 13 -35.59 -9.78 9.99
C ILE A 13 -34.86 -8.57 9.41
N ALA A 14 -35.55 -7.43 9.27
CA ALA A 14 -34.94 -6.19 8.78
C ALA A 14 -33.81 -5.69 9.70
N ALA A 15 -34.00 -5.78 11.02
CA ALA A 15 -32.96 -5.46 12.00
C ALA A 15 -31.74 -6.40 11.88
N LEU A 16 -31.97 -7.71 11.70
CA LEU A 16 -30.89 -8.69 11.52
C LEU A 16 -30.09 -8.42 10.25
N VAL A 17 -30.76 -8.12 9.13
CA VAL A 17 -30.10 -7.78 7.85
C VAL A 17 -29.32 -6.46 7.98
N GLY A 18 -29.84 -5.47 8.68
CA GLY A 18 -29.16 -4.19 8.92
C GLY A 18 -27.87 -4.35 9.75
N ILE A 19 -27.91 -5.15 10.82
CA ILE A 19 -26.73 -5.41 11.68
C ILE A 19 -25.66 -6.21 10.92
N VAL A 20 -26.07 -7.19 10.11
CA VAL A 20 -25.13 -7.94 9.26
C VAL A 20 -24.48 -7.00 8.24
N GLY A 21 -25.26 -6.16 7.55
CA GLY A 21 -24.72 -5.21 6.57
C GLY A 21 -23.72 -4.21 7.15
N LEU A 22 -23.98 -3.69 8.36
CA LEU A 22 -23.05 -2.79 9.05
C LEU A 22 -21.77 -3.52 9.48
N THR A 23 -21.87 -4.76 9.98
CA THR A 23 -20.68 -5.51 10.44
C THR A 23 -19.76 -5.98 9.32
N VAL A 24 -20.28 -6.35 8.13
CA VAL A 24 -19.40 -6.63 6.97
C VAL A 24 -18.77 -5.35 6.39
N SER A 25 -19.47 -4.22 6.43
CA SER A 25 -18.93 -2.97 5.85
C SER A 25 -17.73 -2.42 6.63
N TRP A 26 -17.65 -2.68 7.94
CA TRP A 26 -16.53 -2.22 8.78
C TRP A 26 -15.30 -3.13 8.64
N LYS A 27 -15.52 -4.45 8.61
CA LYS A 27 -14.43 -5.43 8.44
C LYS A 27 -13.66 -5.27 7.13
N ASN A 28 -14.31 -4.77 6.06
CA ASN A 28 -13.66 -4.59 4.77
C ASN A 28 -12.86 -3.28 4.66
N HIS A 29 -13.05 -2.33 5.57
CA HIS A 29 -12.42 -1.02 5.54
C HIS A 29 -11.18 -0.90 6.46
N GLU A 30 -10.93 -1.90 7.32
CA GLU A 30 -9.93 -1.80 8.39
C GLU A 30 -8.51 -2.30 8.08
N SER A 31 -8.19 -2.89 6.91
CA SER A 31 -6.87 -3.55 6.76
C SER A 31 -6.00 -3.13 5.58
N LYS A 32 -6.44 -2.22 4.70
CA LYS A 32 -5.52 -1.67 3.70
C LYS A 32 -4.74 -0.52 4.30
N LEU A 33 -3.51 -0.80 4.71
CA LEU A 33 -2.52 0.25 5.00
C LEU A 33 -2.43 1.15 3.77
N ALA A 34 -2.59 2.46 3.97
CA ALA A 34 -2.45 3.41 2.88
C ALA A 34 -1.05 3.29 2.26
N PRO A 35 -0.91 3.44 0.93
CA PRO A 35 0.40 3.40 0.28
C PRO A 35 1.33 4.45 0.88
N VAL A 36 2.59 4.09 1.12
CA VAL A 36 3.60 4.92 1.78
C VAL A 36 4.64 5.36 0.78
N TRP A 37 4.93 6.67 0.76
CA TRP A 37 6.04 7.22 -0.01
C TRP A 37 7.37 7.04 0.73
N LEU A 38 8.34 6.43 0.07
CA LEU A 38 9.66 6.14 0.59
C LEU A 38 10.73 6.86 -0.25
N GLU A 39 11.71 7.40 0.45
CA GLU A 39 12.87 8.05 -0.16
C GLU A 39 13.90 7.00 -0.58
N VAL A 40 14.35 7.11 -1.82
CA VAL A 40 15.37 6.27 -2.44
C VAL A 40 16.58 7.12 -2.77
N ASN A 41 17.73 6.70 -2.26
CA ASN A 41 19.03 7.29 -2.54
C ASN A 41 19.89 6.32 -3.36
N ASP A 42 20.51 6.83 -4.42
CA ASP A 42 21.45 6.06 -5.24
C ASP A 42 22.85 6.09 -4.59
N THR A 43 23.36 4.93 -4.18
CA THR A 43 24.70 4.80 -3.56
C THR A 43 25.77 4.28 -4.52
N GLY A 44 25.45 4.17 -5.81
CA GLY A 44 26.31 3.55 -6.82
C GLY A 44 25.89 3.92 -8.23
N THR A 45 25.97 2.97 -9.18
CA THR A 45 25.46 3.19 -10.54
C THR A 45 23.97 3.46 -10.49
N PRO A 46 23.50 4.64 -10.96
CA PRO A 46 22.09 5.00 -10.90
C PRO A 46 21.25 4.05 -11.75
N GLY A 47 19.99 3.88 -11.36
CA GLY A 47 19.05 2.99 -12.05
C GLY A 47 19.30 1.49 -11.82
N THR A 48 20.27 1.13 -10.97
CA THR A 48 20.46 -0.27 -10.54
C THR A 48 19.70 -0.49 -9.23
N PRO A 49 18.64 -1.33 -9.18
CA PRO A 49 17.80 -1.46 -7.99
C PRO A 49 18.52 -1.87 -6.70
N SER A 50 19.66 -2.57 -6.81
CA SER A 50 20.49 -2.94 -5.65
C SER A 50 21.29 -1.77 -5.07
N ASN A 51 21.56 -0.75 -5.88
CA ASN A 51 22.26 0.48 -5.47
C ASN A 51 21.29 1.57 -5.00
N GLN A 52 19.98 1.37 -5.22
CA GLN A 52 18.90 2.26 -4.83
C GLN A 52 18.42 1.91 -3.42
N GLN A 53 19.02 2.55 -2.42
CA GLN A 53 18.74 2.31 -1.00
C GLN A 53 17.51 3.10 -0.56
N ILE A 54 16.58 2.43 0.13
CA ILE A 54 15.44 3.08 0.77
C ILE A 54 15.92 3.61 2.13
N VAL A 55 16.03 4.92 2.24
CA VAL A 55 16.63 5.59 3.42
C VAL A 55 15.59 6.02 4.45
N GLY A 56 14.32 6.13 4.07
CA GLY A 56 13.27 6.54 5.00
C GLY A 56 11.96 6.91 4.33
N ASN A 57 11.13 7.64 5.07
CA ASN A 57 9.91 8.25 4.50
C ASN A 57 10.31 9.40 3.59
N TYR A 58 9.64 9.50 2.45
CA TYR A 58 9.83 10.64 1.55
C TYR A 58 9.44 11.95 2.25
N PRO A 59 10.33 12.95 2.34
CA PRO A 59 10.09 14.20 3.07
C PRO A 59 9.15 15.17 2.35
N GLY A 60 8.64 14.81 1.17
CA GLY A 60 7.84 15.67 0.32
C GLY A 60 8.69 16.55 -0.63
N GLY A 61 7.99 17.20 -1.56
CA GLY A 61 8.57 18.04 -2.61
C GLY A 61 7.72 18.01 -3.88
N THR A 62 8.03 18.88 -4.84
CA THR A 62 7.39 18.84 -6.16
C THR A 62 7.87 17.57 -6.89
N PRO A 63 6.96 16.66 -7.24
CA PRO A 63 7.34 15.50 -8.05
C PRO A 63 7.80 15.95 -9.44
N GLY A 64 8.83 15.28 -9.94
CA GLY A 64 9.33 15.38 -11.30
C GLY A 64 8.81 14.24 -12.18
N GLY A 65 9.63 13.82 -13.14
CA GLY A 65 9.33 12.67 -13.99
C GLY A 65 9.49 11.32 -13.27
N GLU A 66 9.24 10.24 -14.02
CA GLU A 66 9.49 8.86 -13.57
C GLU A 66 10.93 8.68 -13.11
N CYS A 67 11.15 7.80 -12.13
CA CYS A 67 12.50 7.46 -11.64
C CYS A 67 13.36 6.73 -12.70
N ASP A 68 13.83 7.48 -13.69
CA ASP A 68 14.76 7.12 -14.77
C ASP A 68 16.18 7.57 -14.40
N GLN A 69 17.00 6.62 -13.92
CA GLN A 69 18.46 6.49 -14.00
C GLN A 69 19.38 7.72 -13.82
N THR A 70 18.94 8.83 -13.23
CA THR A 70 19.75 10.05 -13.11
C THR A 70 20.32 10.23 -11.71
N THR A 71 21.64 10.41 -11.64
CA THR A 71 22.48 10.26 -10.43
C THR A 71 22.34 11.35 -9.39
N ASP A 72 21.62 12.43 -9.69
CA ASP A 72 21.65 13.66 -8.88
C ASP A 72 20.27 14.04 -8.32
N ARG A 73 19.28 13.14 -8.44
CA ARG A 73 17.90 13.38 -8.00
C ARG A 73 17.46 12.32 -7.03
N MET A 74 16.87 12.77 -5.92
CA MET A 74 16.27 11.90 -4.93
C MET A 74 15.02 11.26 -5.51
N CYS A 75 14.97 9.93 -5.58
CA CYS A 75 13.82 9.19 -6.08
C CYS A 75 12.83 8.93 -4.92
N ALA A 76 11.54 8.96 -5.22
CA ALA A 76 10.46 8.67 -4.29
C ALA A 76 9.64 7.52 -4.87
N VAL A 77 9.41 6.47 -4.09
CA VAL A 77 8.58 5.34 -4.50
C VAL A 77 7.41 5.16 -3.56
N GLN A 78 6.23 4.99 -4.11
CA GLN A 78 5.02 4.72 -3.33
C GLN A 78 4.80 3.21 -3.26
N ILE A 79 4.74 2.67 -2.04
CA ILE A 79 4.57 1.24 -1.79
C ILE A 79 3.25 0.99 -1.03
N ASP A 80 2.39 0.15 -1.60
CA ASP A 80 1.27 -0.48 -0.90
C ASP A 80 1.76 -1.81 -0.29
N PHE A 81 1.71 -1.92 1.04
CA PHE A 81 2.16 -3.09 1.80
C PHE A 81 1.10 -4.21 1.90
N LYS A 82 0.17 -4.31 0.94
CA LYS A 82 -0.86 -5.36 0.77
C LYS A 82 -0.98 -6.37 1.92
N SER A 83 -0.16 -7.42 1.91
CA SER A 83 -0.16 -8.50 2.91
C SER A 83 1.16 -8.61 3.68
N TYR A 84 2.11 -7.72 3.42
CA TYR A 84 3.44 -7.76 4.00
C TYR A 84 3.45 -7.15 5.40
N THR A 85 3.84 -7.95 6.39
CA THR A 85 3.95 -7.53 7.81
C THR A 85 5.39 -7.51 8.31
N GLY A 86 6.37 -7.74 7.42
CA GLY A 86 7.79 -7.76 7.75
C GLY A 86 8.42 -6.36 7.84
N PRO A 87 9.74 -6.30 8.08
CA PRO A 87 10.48 -5.05 8.11
C PRO A 87 10.45 -4.36 6.74
N ARG A 88 10.39 -3.02 6.71
CA ARG A 88 10.40 -2.26 5.46
C ARG A 88 11.61 -2.65 4.59
N PRO A 89 11.43 -2.73 3.26
CA PRO A 89 12.53 -3.01 2.35
C PRO A 89 13.60 -1.92 2.51
N THR A 90 14.86 -2.36 2.48
CA THR A 90 16.04 -1.50 2.64
C THR A 90 16.56 -0.96 1.31
N ASN A 91 16.11 -1.53 0.20
CA ASN A 91 16.47 -1.13 -1.16
C ASN A 91 15.39 -1.56 -2.16
N LEU A 92 15.47 -1.03 -3.39
CA LEU A 92 14.50 -1.34 -4.43
C LEU A 92 14.58 -2.78 -4.93
N ALA A 93 15.75 -3.42 -4.92
CA ALA A 93 15.83 -4.84 -5.27
C ALA A 93 14.99 -5.73 -4.32
N GLN A 94 15.02 -5.44 -3.01
CA GLN A 94 14.21 -6.12 -2.01
C GLN A 94 12.72 -5.80 -2.20
N ALA A 95 12.36 -4.54 -2.47
CA ALA A 95 10.98 -4.16 -2.77
C ALA A 95 10.44 -4.91 -4.00
N ASN A 96 11.21 -4.93 -5.09
CA ASN A 96 10.84 -5.65 -6.33
C ASN A 96 10.66 -7.16 -6.09
N ALA A 97 11.48 -7.77 -5.22
CA ALA A 97 11.31 -9.18 -4.85
C ALA A 97 10.01 -9.42 -4.08
N LEU A 98 9.65 -8.53 -3.16
CA LEU A 98 8.38 -8.58 -2.43
C LEU A 98 7.18 -8.35 -3.35
N GLU A 99 7.30 -7.43 -4.31
CA GLU A 99 6.27 -7.18 -5.33
C GLU A 99 6.06 -8.39 -6.23
N ALA A 100 7.15 -9.00 -6.72
CA ALA A 100 7.09 -10.23 -7.51
C ALA A 100 6.44 -11.40 -6.75
N SER A 101 6.55 -11.41 -5.41
CA SER A 101 5.87 -12.37 -4.54
C SER A 101 4.43 -11.99 -4.19
N GLY A 102 3.93 -10.85 -4.69
CA GLY A 102 2.57 -10.34 -4.44
C GLY A 102 2.35 -9.80 -3.02
N GLN A 103 3.42 -9.60 -2.25
CA GLN A 103 3.34 -9.17 -0.86
C GLN A 103 3.18 -7.64 -0.73
N ILE A 104 3.72 -6.89 -1.69
CA ILE A 104 3.59 -5.44 -1.83
C ILE A 104 3.21 -5.06 -3.27
N GLU A 105 2.96 -3.79 -3.53
CA GLU A 105 2.82 -3.20 -4.86
C GLU A 105 3.52 -1.84 -4.91
N ILE A 106 4.31 -1.61 -5.95
CA ILE A 106 4.93 -0.30 -6.23
C ILE A 106 3.94 0.47 -7.10
N VAL A 107 3.25 1.43 -6.47
CA VAL A 107 2.14 2.17 -7.08
C VAL A 107 2.64 3.25 -8.02
N GLU A 108 3.68 3.98 -7.60
CA GLU A 108 4.21 5.12 -8.34
C GLU A 108 5.69 5.33 -8.00
N SER A 109 6.46 5.90 -8.93
CA SER A 109 7.87 6.24 -8.75
C SER A 109 8.19 7.59 -9.39
N LEU A 110 8.57 8.59 -8.59
CA LEU A 110 8.74 9.98 -8.99
C LEU A 110 10.04 10.57 -8.45
N TYR A 111 10.65 11.48 -9.19
CA TYR A 111 11.77 12.26 -8.66
C TYR A 111 11.34 13.42 -7.76
N LYS A 112 12.19 13.80 -6.81
CA LYS A 112 12.25 15.16 -6.27
C LYS A 112 13.22 15.97 -7.12
N THR A 113 12.75 17.04 -7.75
CA THR A 113 13.66 18.08 -8.22
C THR A 113 14.15 18.83 -6.99
N ASN A 114 15.46 18.75 -6.69
CA ASN A 114 16.04 19.63 -5.67
C ASN A 114 15.75 21.10 -6.05
N PRO A 115 15.38 21.96 -5.08
CA PRO A 115 15.27 23.39 -5.31
C PRO A 115 16.61 24.03 -5.67
#